data_AF-A0A6N9TTL9-F1
#
_entry.id   AF-A0A6N9TTL9-F1
#
_cell.length_a   1.000
_cell.length_b   1.000
_cell.length_c   1.000
_cell.angle_alpha   90.00
_cell.angle_beta   90.00
_cell.angle_gamma   90.00
#
_symmetry.space_group_name_H-M   'P 1'
#
loop_
_entity.id
_entity.type
_entity.pdbx_description
1 polymer ?
#
loop_
_entity_poly.entity_id
_entity_poly.type
_entity_poly.pdbx_seq_one_letter_code
_entity_poly.pdbx_strand_id
1 'polypeptide(L)'
;MTEIEKLRVLVPHWIAHNREHAAEFARWMEDCKSAGHREVAVALEQALLAAQNVTTELEGVLALLGGPAEGGGDGHPPHPHSHEP
;
A
#
# COMPACT_ATOMS: atom_id res chain seq x y z
N MET A 1 -18.56 -16.32 -2.63
CA MET A 1 -17.36 -15.86 -1.92
C MET A 1 -17.58 -15.93 -0.42
N THR A 2 -16.80 -16.74 0.27
CA THR A 2 -16.69 -16.77 1.73
C THR A 2 -15.95 -15.53 2.23
N GLU A 3 -16.00 -15.28 3.53
CA GLU A 3 -15.30 -14.23 4.24
C GLU A 3 -13.78 -14.35 4.05
N ILE A 4 -13.26 -15.59 4.08
CA ILE A 4 -11.85 -15.89 3.81
C ILE A 4 -11.48 -15.56 2.36
N GLU A 5 -12.32 -15.92 1.39
CA GLU A 5 -12.08 -15.59 -0.03
C GLU A 5 -12.11 -14.08 -0.27
N LYS A 6 -13.00 -13.33 0.41
CA LYS A 6 -13.01 -11.86 0.36
C LYS A 6 -11.72 -11.27 0.94
N LEU A 7 -11.25 -11.77 2.08
CA LEU A 7 -10.01 -11.30 2.69
C LEU A 7 -8.77 -11.57 1.82
N ARG A 8 -8.75 -12.71 1.11
CA ARG A 8 -7.69 -13.04 0.13
C ARG A 8 -7.62 -12.08 -1.07
N VAL A 9 -8.68 -11.30 -1.31
CA VAL A 9 -8.72 -10.21 -2.32
C VAL A 9 -8.37 -8.87 -1.67
N LEU A 10 -8.95 -8.56 -0.50
CA LEU A 10 -8.80 -7.26 0.15
C LEU A 10 -7.43 -7.03 0.79
N VAL A 11 -6.85 -8.05 1.43
CA VAL A 11 -5.57 -7.91 2.14
C VAL A 11 -4.43 -7.49 1.20
N PRO A 12 -4.25 -8.09 0.01
CA PRO A 12 -3.27 -7.60 -0.97
C PRO A 12 -3.48 -6.13 -1.37
N HIS A 13 -4.72 -5.68 -1.54
CA HIS A 13 -5.03 -4.29 -1.87
C HIS A 13 -4.65 -3.34 -0.72
N TRP A 14 -4.94 -3.70 0.53
CA TRP A 14 -4.54 -2.90 1.69
C TRP A 14 -3.01 -2.85 1.89
N ILE A 15 -2.31 -3.95 1.62
CA ILE A 15 -0.83 -3.98 1.60
C ILE A 15 -0.30 -2.98 0.58
N ALA A 16 -0.82 -3.00 -0.65
CA ALA A 16 -0.41 -2.07 -1.70
C ALA A 16 -0.66 -0.61 -1.28
N HIS A 17 -1.85 -0.32 -0.76
CA HIS A 17 -2.22 1.03 -0.32
C HIS A 17 -1.37 1.53 0.87
N ASN A 18 -1.09 0.68 1.85
CA ASN A 18 -0.21 1.07 2.96
C ASN A 18 1.22 1.35 2.50
N ARG A 19 1.72 0.64 1.48
CA ARG A 19 3.04 0.93 0.88
C ARG A 19 3.06 2.28 0.16
N GLU A 20 1.98 2.66 -0.51
CA GLU A 20 1.81 4.00 -1.10
C GLU A 20 1.85 5.09 -0.02
N HIS A 21 1.09 4.92 1.07
CA HIS A 21 1.14 5.83 2.22
C HIS A 21 2.53 5.93 2.85
N ALA A 22 3.21 4.80 3.06
CA ALA A 22 4.57 4.78 3.59
C ALA A 22 5.54 5.57 2.68
N ALA A 23 5.46 5.40 1.36
CA ALA A 23 6.28 6.15 0.42
C ALA A 23 5.99 7.66 0.46
N GLU A 24 4.72 8.05 0.58
CA GLU A 24 4.32 9.45 0.72
C GLU A 24 4.80 10.07 2.04
N PHE A 25 4.68 9.35 3.15
CA PHE A 25 5.20 9.80 4.46
C PHE A 25 6.71 9.97 4.42
N ALA A 26 7.44 9.04 3.81
CA ALA A 26 8.89 9.13 3.66
C ALA A 26 9.31 10.37 2.83
N ARG A 27 8.59 10.65 1.74
CA ARG A 27 8.83 11.85 0.92
C ARG A 27 8.62 13.13 1.74
N TRP A 28 7.47 13.27 2.39
CA TRP A 28 7.17 14.46 3.18
C TRP A 28 8.08 14.61 4.40
N MET A 29 8.49 13.50 5.02
CA MET A 29 9.48 13.52 6.10
C MET A 29 10.76 14.19 5.61
N GLU A 30 11.27 13.83 4.43
CA GLU A 30 12.50 14.39 3.88
C GLU A 30 12.34 15.87 3.49
N ASP A 31 11.21 16.22 2.88
CA ASP A 31 10.88 17.61 2.56
C ASP A 31 10.82 18.47 3.85
N CYS A 32 10.21 17.96 4.93
CA CYS A 32 10.19 18.64 6.22
C CYS A 32 11.57 18.75 6.87
N LYS A 33 12.44 17.73 6.76
CA LYS A 33 13.84 17.80 7.23
C LYS A 33 14.58 18.92 6.50
N SER A 34 14.45 18.96 5.17
CA SER A 34 15.07 19.97 4.30
C SER A 34 14.57 21.39 4.59
N ALA A 35 13.29 21.55 4.93
CA ALA A 35 12.69 22.82 5.31
C ALA A 35 12.96 23.24 6.78
N GLY A 36 13.67 22.43 7.57
CA GLY A 36 13.98 22.72 8.97
C GLY A 36 12.87 22.39 9.98
N HIS A 37 11.77 21.79 9.52
CA HIS A 37 10.64 21.37 10.36
C HIS A 37 10.90 20.01 11.03
N ARG A 38 11.90 19.97 11.92
CA ARG A 38 12.38 18.72 12.54
C ARG A 38 11.32 17.94 13.32
N GLU A 39 10.47 18.62 14.10
CA GLU A 39 9.44 17.94 14.89
C GLU A 39 8.38 17.27 13.99
N VAL A 40 7.99 17.93 12.90
CA VAL A 40 7.05 17.37 11.92
C VAL A 40 7.68 16.17 11.21
N ALA A 41 8.96 16.27 10.84
CA ALA A 41 9.68 15.15 10.25
C ALA A 41 9.75 13.93 11.20
N VAL A 42 9.99 14.14 12.49
CA VAL A 42 9.97 13.06 13.49
C VAL A 42 8.57 12.43 13.59
N ALA A 43 7.51 13.23 13.58
CA ALA A 43 6.15 12.69 13.59
C ALA A 43 5.84 11.85 12.34
N LEU A 44 6.28 12.31 11.15
CA LEU A 44 6.15 11.57 9.89
C LEU A 44 6.98 10.27 9.88
N GLU A 45 8.16 10.27 10.50
CA GLU A 45 8.97 9.06 10.68
C GLU A 45 8.22 8.02 11.53
N GLN A 46 7.58 8.43 12.62
CA GLN A 46 6.76 7.53 13.43
C GLN A 46 5.56 6.99 12.65
N ALA A 47 4.91 7.82 11.83
CA ALA A 47 3.81 7.40 10.96
C ALA A 47 4.27 6.39 9.89
N LEU A 48 5.45 6.61 9.30
CA LEU A 48 6.09 5.69 8.37
C LEU A 48 6.34 4.31 9.01
N LEU A 49 6.95 4.28 10.20
CA LEU A 49 7.21 3.04 10.93
C LEU A 49 5.91 2.30 11.27
N ALA A 50 4.87 3.03 11.69
CA ALA A 50 3.56 2.44 11.95
C ALA A 50 2.94 1.83 10.68
N ALA A 51 2.97 2.53 9.54
CA ALA A 51 2.46 2.02 8.27
C ALA A 51 3.21 0.76 7.78
N GLN A 52 4.53 0.72 7.97
CA GLN A 52 5.36 -0.46 7.68
C GLN A 52 4.98 -1.64 8.58
N ASN A 53 4.79 -1.40 9.89
CA ASN A 53 4.35 -2.44 10.81
C ASN A 53 2.98 -3.02 10.41
N VAL A 54 2.01 -2.17 10.07
CA VAL A 54 0.69 -2.66 9.60
C VAL A 54 0.86 -3.50 8.32
N THR A 55 1.76 -3.10 7.41
CA THR A 55 2.05 -3.88 6.21
C THR A 55 2.59 -5.28 6.55
N THR A 56 3.55 -5.38 7.47
CA THR A 56 4.09 -6.65 7.95
C THR A 56 3.01 -7.54 8.59
N GLU A 57 2.13 -6.97 9.41
CA GLU A 57 1.03 -7.72 10.03
C GLU A 57 0.04 -8.22 8.97
N LEU A 58 -0.29 -7.41 7.96
CA LEU A 58 -1.15 -7.80 6.85
C LEU A 58 -0.52 -8.90 5.98
N GLU A 59 0.78 -8.87 5.77
CA GLU A 59 1.51 -9.97 5.11
C GLU A 59 1.40 -11.27 5.91
N GLY A 60 1.49 -11.20 7.24
CA GLY A 60 1.23 -12.32 8.15
C GLY A 60 -0.19 -12.86 8.03
N VAL A 61 -1.19 -11.97 7.97
CA VAL A 61 -2.60 -12.34 7.72
C VAL A 61 -2.73 -13.04 6.37
N LEU A 62 -2.12 -12.51 5.30
CA LEU A 62 -2.18 -13.13 3.97
C LEU A 62 -1.57 -14.54 3.96
N ALA A 63 -0.49 -14.76 4.70
CA ALA A 63 0.11 -16.08 4.85
C ALA A 63 -0.83 -17.06 5.58
N LEU A 64 -1.51 -16.63 6.65
CA LEU A 64 -2.51 -17.42 7.37
C LEU A 64 -3.73 -17.77 6.50
N LEU A 65 -4.08 -16.90 5.53
CA LEU A 65 -5.16 -17.12 4.58
C LEU A 65 -4.79 -18.08 3.44
N GLY A 66 -3.52 -18.54 3.36
CA GLY A 66 -3.03 -19.40 2.28
C GLY A 66 -2.68 -18.63 0.99
N GLY A 67 -2.36 -17.34 1.11
CA GLY A 67 -1.95 -16.48 -0.01
C GLY A 67 -3.11 -15.77 -0.72
N PRO A 68 -2.81 -14.94 -1.74
CA PRO A 68 -3.81 -14.23 -2.52
C PRO A 68 -4.82 -15.18 -3.17
N ALA A 69 -6.01 -14.69 -3.49
CA ALA A 69 -6.95 -15.46 -4.30
C ALA A 69 -6.37 -15.65 -5.71
N GLU A 70 -6.30 -16.91 -6.18
CA GLU A 70 -5.96 -17.23 -7.57
C GLU A 70 -6.97 -16.50 -8.49
N GLY A 71 -6.48 -15.59 -9.34
CA GLY A 71 -7.30 -14.95 -10.39
C GLY A 71 -7.90 -13.57 -10.10
N GLY A 72 -7.36 -12.80 -9.14
CA GLY A 72 -7.76 -11.40 -8.90
C GLY A 72 -6.94 -10.34 -9.65
N GLY A 73 -6.15 -10.73 -10.66
CA GLY A 73 -5.47 -9.78 -11.52
C GLY A 73 -6.49 -9.09 -12.43
N ASP A 74 -6.59 -7.77 -12.32
CA ASP A 74 -7.30 -6.90 -13.26
C ASP A 74 -6.95 -7.24 -14.71
N GLY A 75 -7.76 -8.13 -15.31
CA GLY A 75 -7.92 -8.23 -16.74
C GLY A 75 -8.70 -7.03 -17.24
N HIS A 76 -8.13 -5.83 -17.14
CA HIS A 76 -8.60 -4.71 -17.94
C HIS A 76 -8.12 -4.95 -19.38
N PRO A 77 -9.01 -5.14 -20.36
CA PRO A 77 -8.57 -5.22 -21.74
C PRO A 77 -7.88 -3.88 -22.12
N PRO A 78 -6.78 -3.88 -22.87
CA PRO A 78 -6.18 -2.64 -23.33
C PRO A 78 -7.20 -1.91 -24.22
N HIS A 79 -7.74 -0.79 -23.75
CA HIS A 79 -8.48 0.13 -24.60
C HIS A 79 -7.51 0.73 -25.62
N PRO A 80 -7.78 0.63 -26.94
CA PRO A 80 -6.95 1.31 -27.92
C PRO A 80 -7.18 2.82 -27.79
N HIS A 81 -6.17 3.54 -27.28
CA HIS A 81 -6.09 4.98 -27.45
C HIS A 81 -5.87 5.27 -28.94
N SER A 82 -6.95 5.58 -29.65
CA SER A 82 -6.87 6.20 -30.97
C SER A 82 -6.46 7.65 -30.75
N HIS A 83 -5.17 7.93 -30.90
CA HIS A 83 -4.71 9.27 -31.23
C HIS A 83 -4.89 9.44 -32.74
N GLU A 84 -5.88 10.23 -33.15
CA GLU A 84 -5.91 10.81 -34.48
C GLU A 84 -5.22 12.19 -34.47
N PRO A 85 -4.58 12.57 -35.60
CA PRO A 85 -3.62 13.68 -35.69
C PRO A 85 -4.25 15.09 -35.71
#